data_AF-T0ZRS2-F1
#
_entry.id   AF-T0ZRS2-F1
#
_cell.length_a   1.000
_cell.length_b   1.000
_cell.length_c   1.000
_cell.angle_alpha   90.00
_cell.angle_beta   90.00
_cell.angle_gamma   90.00
#
_symmetry.space_group_name_H-M   'P 1'
#
loop_
_entity.id
_entity.type
_entity.pdbx_description
1 polymer ?
#
loop_
_entity_poly.entity_id
_entity_poly.type
_entity_poly.pdbx_seq_one_letter_code
_entity_poly.pdbx_strand_id
1 'polypeptide(L)'
;RELLRSAFENVIRNAVRYGAAGTEVWVEARHGASGPGVRPAIDVTVSDHGPGVPQQDLAAIFEPFYRVDAARDRTQGGEGLGLAIAARAVALHGGHISARNLERGGLAVTISLPVRECAAG
;
A
#
# COMPACT_ATOMS: atom_id res chain seq x y z
N ARG A 1 1.48 -3.23 -17.39
CA ARG A 1 0.07 -2.93 -17.04
C ARG A 1 -0.49 -3.92 -16.02
N GLU A 2 -0.43 -5.23 -16.28
CA GLU A 2 -0.94 -6.26 -15.34
C GLU A 2 -0.29 -6.23 -13.95
N LEU A 3 1.01 -5.97 -13.86
CA LEU A 3 1.72 -5.91 -12.57
C LEU A 3 1.24 -4.78 -11.66
N LEU A 4 1.02 -3.57 -12.19
CA LEU A 4 0.47 -2.47 -11.40
C LEU A 4 -0.97 -2.73 -10.99
N ARG A 5 -1.80 -3.30 -11.88
CA ARG A 5 -3.15 -3.74 -11.53
C ARG A 5 -3.10 -4.70 -10.34
N SER A 6 -2.21 -5.68 -10.38
CA SER A 6 -2.00 -6.61 -9.26
C SER A 6 -1.55 -5.89 -7.99
N ALA A 7 -0.65 -4.90 -8.06
CA ALA A 7 -0.22 -4.14 -6.89
C ALA A 7 -1.39 -3.44 -6.20
N PHE A 8 -2.20 -2.68 -6.95
CA PHE A 8 -3.37 -1.99 -6.40
C PHE A 8 -4.41 -2.97 -5.87
N GLU A 9 -4.69 -4.06 -6.60
CA GLU A 9 -5.62 -5.09 -6.15
C GLU A 9 -5.18 -5.71 -4.82
N ASN A 10 -3.89 -6.01 -4.66
CA ASN A 10 -3.34 -6.55 -3.42
C ASN A 10 -3.50 -5.58 -2.24
N VAL A 11 -3.20 -4.29 -2.45
CA VAL A 11 -3.34 -3.28 -1.40
C VAL A 11 -4.80 -3.06 -1.01
N ILE A 12 -5.69 -2.87 -2.00
CA ILE A 12 -7.12 -2.64 -1.77
C ILE A 12 -7.77 -3.86 -1.11
N ARG A 13 -7.45 -5.07 -1.57
CA ARG A 13 -7.97 -6.30 -0.97
C ARG A 13 -7.54 -6.45 0.48
N ASN A 14 -6.31 -6.04 0.82
CA ASN A 14 -5.87 -6.04 2.22
C ASN A 14 -6.63 -5.01 3.05
N ALA A 15 -6.82 -3.78 2.55
CA ALA A 15 -7.60 -2.75 3.23
C ALA A 15 -9.04 -3.22 3.52
N VAL A 16 -9.73 -3.81 2.54
CA VAL A 16 -11.09 -4.37 2.71
C VAL A 16 -11.11 -5.50 3.75
N ARG A 17 -10.08 -6.34 3.77
CA ARG A 17 -10.02 -7.54 4.59
C ARG A 17 -9.64 -7.29 6.06
N TYR A 18 -8.74 -6.33 6.28
CA TYR A 18 -8.21 -6.02 7.61
C TYR A 18 -8.83 -4.77 8.23
N GLY A 19 -9.50 -3.94 7.43
CA GLY A 19 -10.35 -2.86 7.88
C GLY A 19 -11.46 -3.30 8.83
N ALA A 20 -12.06 -2.34 9.53
CA ALA A 20 -13.24 -2.59 10.35
C ALA A 20 -14.45 -2.92 9.46
N ALA A 21 -15.25 -3.91 9.87
CA ALA A 21 -16.43 -4.31 9.11
C ALA A 21 -17.44 -3.15 9.01
N GLY A 22 -18.06 -2.97 7.84
CA GLY A 22 -19.03 -1.90 7.60
C GLY A 22 -18.43 -0.51 7.45
N THR A 23 -17.10 -0.40 7.32
CA THR A 23 -16.41 0.87 7.06
C THR A 23 -15.93 0.96 5.61
N GLU A 24 -15.64 2.18 5.17
CA GLU A 24 -15.19 2.47 3.82
C GLU A 24 -13.68 2.27 3.67
N VAL A 25 -13.24 1.93 2.45
CA VAL A 25 -11.83 2.00 2.06
C VAL A 25 -11.66 3.23 1.19
N TRP A 26 -10.73 4.09 1.57
CA TRP A 26 -10.47 5.36 0.90
C TRP A 26 -9.30 5.22 -0.04
N VAL A 27 -9.45 5.67 -1.29
CA VAL A 27 -8.37 5.71 -2.28
C VAL A 27 -8.20 7.14 -2.76
N GLU A 28 -7.01 7.68 -2.57
CA GLU A 28 -6.68 9.06 -2.94
C GLU A 28 -5.40 9.08 -3.77
N ALA A 29 -5.38 9.89 -4.84
CA ALA A 29 -4.19 10.14 -5.64
C ALA A 29 -3.80 11.61 -5.53
N ARG A 30 -2.53 11.88 -5.23
CA ARG A 30 -1.95 13.23 -5.17
C ARG A 30 -0.64 13.28 -5.92
N HIS A 31 -0.25 14.48 -6.34
CA HIS A 31 1.12 14.69 -6.79
C HIS A 31 2.06 14.48 -5.61
N GLY A 32 3.08 13.65 -5.81
CA GLY A 32 4.13 13.44 -4.83
C GLY A 32 5.04 14.67 -4.71
N ALA A 33 6.02 14.58 -3.81
CA ALA A 33 6.99 15.64 -3.61
C ALA A 33 7.66 16.03 -4.95
N SER A 34 7.79 17.34 -5.18
CA SER A 34 8.38 17.91 -6.38
C SER A 34 9.42 18.95 -5.98
N GLY A 35 10.54 19.00 -6.70
CA GLY A 35 11.63 19.95 -6.42
C GLY A 35 12.91 19.62 -7.19
N PRO A 36 13.93 20.49 -7.15
CA PRO A 36 15.19 20.24 -7.84
C PRO A 36 15.81 18.91 -7.42
N GLY A 37 16.13 18.04 -8.40
CA GLY A 37 16.69 16.72 -8.16
C GLY A 37 15.70 15.65 -7.70
N VAL A 38 14.42 15.99 -7.50
CA VAL A 38 13.36 15.03 -7.17
C VAL A 38 12.63 14.62 -8.45
N ARG A 39 12.56 13.32 -8.73
CA ARG A 39 11.74 12.83 -9.85
C ARG A 39 10.26 13.03 -9.52
N PRO A 40 9.47 13.61 -10.42
CA PRO A 40 8.04 13.79 -10.19
C PRO A 40 7.38 12.42 -10.04
N ALA A 41 6.44 12.32 -9.12
CA ALA A 41 5.72 11.09 -8.81
C ALA A 41 4.23 11.36 -8.56
N ILE A 42 3.44 10.31 -8.67
CA ILE A 42 2.06 10.28 -8.17
C ILE A 42 2.03 9.34 -6.97
N ASP A 43 1.52 9.85 -5.86
CA ASP A 43 1.31 9.10 -4.64
C ASP A 43 -0.16 8.68 -4.56
N VAL A 44 -0.41 7.38 -4.57
CA VAL A 44 -1.74 6.79 -4.39
C VAL A 44 -1.80 6.16 -3.01
N THR A 45 -2.63 6.71 -2.14
CA THR A 45 -2.82 6.22 -0.77
C THR A 45 -4.14 5.47 -0.65
N VAL A 46 -4.07 4.25 -0.11
CA VAL A 46 -5.22 3.42 0.24
C VAL A 46 -5.31 3.35 1.76
N SER A 47 -6.43 3.78 2.33
CA SER A 47 -6.64 3.86 3.77
C SER A 47 -7.85 3.03 4.21
N ASP A 48 -7.71 2.35 5.34
CA ASP A 48 -8.80 1.62 6.01
C ASP A 48 -9.05 2.15 7.44
N HIS A 49 -10.06 1.59 8.11
CA HIS A 49 -10.39 1.85 9.51
C HIS A 49 -10.13 0.64 10.42
N GLY A 50 -9.16 -0.21 10.05
CA GLY A 50 -8.77 -1.38 10.81
C GLY A 50 -8.03 -1.04 12.11
N PRO A 51 -7.51 -2.05 12.82
CA PRO A 51 -6.73 -1.83 14.05
C PRO A 51 -5.35 -1.21 13.79
N GLY A 52 -4.94 -1.06 12.52
CA GLY A 52 -3.58 -0.69 12.16
C GLY A 52 -2.59 -1.86 12.29
N VAL A 53 -1.30 -1.53 12.33
CA VAL A 53 -0.18 -2.48 12.40
C VAL A 53 0.81 -1.97 13.46
N PRO A 54 1.39 -2.83 14.32
CA PRO A 54 2.43 -2.39 15.25
C PRO A 54 3.56 -1.64 14.54
N GLN A 55 4.07 -0.57 15.15
CA GLN A 55 5.04 0.33 14.49
C GLN A 55 6.27 -0.39 13.94
N GLN A 56 6.76 -1.39 14.67
CA GLN A 56 7.92 -2.20 14.29
C GLN A 56 7.67 -3.11 13.07
N ASP A 57 6.41 -3.40 12.77
CA ASP A 57 6.00 -4.33 11.72
C ASP A 57 5.67 -3.60 10.41
N LEU A 58 5.50 -2.27 10.42
CA LEU A 58 5.08 -1.48 9.26
C LEU A 58 5.97 -1.63 8.03
N ALA A 59 7.27 -1.89 8.21
CA ALA A 59 8.17 -2.21 7.11
C ALA A 59 8.08 -3.69 6.72
N ALA A 60 8.00 -4.58 7.71
CA ALA A 60 8.00 -6.03 7.53
C ALA A 60 6.72 -6.56 6.86
N ILE A 61 5.58 -5.84 6.92
CA ILE A 61 4.35 -6.26 6.22
C ILE A 61 4.51 -6.36 4.70
N PHE A 62 5.57 -5.78 4.12
CA PHE A 62 5.91 -5.90 2.70
C PHE A 62 6.83 -7.09 2.40
N GLU A 63 7.28 -7.82 3.42
CA GLU A 63 8.10 -9.03 3.26
C GLU A 63 7.23 -10.25 2.92
N PRO A 64 7.71 -11.17 2.06
CA PRO A 64 6.98 -12.40 1.76
C PRO A 64 6.69 -13.22 3.02
N PHE A 65 5.47 -13.77 3.11
CA PHE A 65 5.01 -14.63 4.21
C PHE A 65 4.91 -13.96 5.58
N TYR A 66 5.26 -12.67 5.69
CA TYR A 66 5.14 -11.94 6.94
C TYR A 66 3.68 -11.71 7.31
N ARG A 67 3.36 -11.91 8.60
CA ARG A 67 2.02 -11.69 9.16
C ARG A 67 2.15 -11.14 10.57
N VAL A 68 1.42 -10.07 10.84
CA VAL A 68 1.24 -9.52 12.19
C VAL A 68 0.47 -10.52 13.05
N ASP A 69 0.85 -10.69 14.31
CA ASP A 69 0.26 -11.68 15.23
C ASP A 69 -1.27 -11.52 15.36
N ALA A 70 -1.80 -10.29 15.37
CA ALA A 70 -3.24 -10.00 15.40
C ALA A 70 -4.02 -10.58 14.19
N ALA A 71 -3.33 -10.91 13.09
CA ALA A 71 -3.91 -11.54 11.91
C ALA A 71 -3.87 -13.08 11.97
N ARG A 72 -3.25 -13.69 12.99
CA ARG A 72 -3.16 -15.17 13.14
C ARG A 72 -4.49 -15.80 13.55
N ASP A 73 -5.28 -15.12 14.39
CA ASP A 73 -6.57 -15.64 14.89
C ASP A 73 -7.71 -15.57 13.87
N ARG A 74 -7.55 -14.80 12.80
CA ARG A 74 -8.51 -14.77 11.68
C ARG A 74 -8.27 -16.00 10.80
N THR A 75 -8.96 -17.10 11.10
CA THR A 75 -8.96 -18.41 10.41
C THR A 75 -9.18 -18.38 8.89
N GLN A 76 -9.49 -17.22 8.29
CA GLN A 76 -9.64 -17.07 6.84
C GLN A 76 -8.37 -16.60 6.11
N GLY A 77 -7.25 -16.35 6.81
CA GLY A 77 -6.00 -15.68 6.36
C GLY A 77 -5.38 -16.14 5.03
N GLY A 78 -5.05 -15.21 4.12
CA GLY A 78 -4.20 -15.51 2.93
C GLY A 78 -2.73 -15.71 3.30
N GLU A 79 -1.89 -16.19 2.37
CA GLU A 79 -0.49 -16.63 2.59
C GLU A 79 0.51 -15.53 3.01
N GLY A 80 0.08 -14.29 3.26
CA GLY A 80 0.99 -13.17 3.55
C GLY A 80 1.78 -12.67 2.34
N LEU A 81 1.39 -13.05 1.13
CA LEU A 81 2.09 -12.66 -0.10
C LEU A 81 1.60 -11.34 -0.71
N GLY A 82 0.40 -10.86 -0.35
CA GLY A 82 -0.27 -9.79 -1.07
C GLY A 82 0.53 -8.48 -1.13
N LEU A 83 0.95 -7.95 0.03
CA LEU A 83 1.74 -6.70 0.06
C LEU A 83 3.15 -6.90 -0.49
N ALA A 84 3.74 -8.10 -0.36
CA ALA A 84 5.03 -8.41 -0.97
C ALA A 84 4.97 -8.40 -2.51
N ILE A 85 3.88 -8.93 -3.09
CA ILE A 85 3.61 -8.83 -4.53
C ILE A 85 3.47 -7.36 -4.94
N ALA A 86 2.72 -6.57 -4.18
CA ALA A 86 2.56 -5.14 -4.44
C ALA A 86 3.90 -4.40 -4.39
N ALA A 87 4.71 -4.62 -3.35
CA ALA A 87 6.02 -4.01 -3.19
C ALA A 87 6.95 -4.34 -4.37
N ARG A 88 7.01 -5.62 -4.76
CA ARG A 88 7.82 -6.04 -5.91
C ARG A 88 7.33 -5.41 -7.21
N ALA A 89 6.02 -5.40 -7.45
CA ALA A 89 5.44 -4.80 -8.63
C ALA A 89 5.73 -3.30 -8.71
N VAL A 90 5.59 -2.56 -7.61
CA VAL A 90 5.89 -1.12 -7.53
C VAL A 90 7.38 -0.85 -7.76
N ALA A 91 8.27 -1.63 -7.14
CA ALA A 91 9.72 -1.52 -7.34
C ALA A 91 10.14 -1.74 -8.80
N LEU A 92 9.53 -2.71 -9.50
CA LEU A 92 9.77 -2.96 -10.93
C LEU A 92 9.36 -1.77 -11.82
N HIS A 93 8.49 -0.88 -11.34
CA HIS A 93 8.10 0.35 -12.04
C HIS A 93 8.93 1.57 -11.58
N GLY A 94 9.98 1.36 -10.78
CA GLY A 94 10.83 2.43 -10.25
C GLY A 94 10.15 3.26 -9.15
N GLY A 95 9.07 2.73 -8.58
CA GLY A 95 8.33 3.36 -7.48
C GLY A 95 8.75 2.85 -6.11
N HIS A 96 8.04 3.32 -5.09
CA HIS A 96 8.18 2.89 -3.70
C HIS A 96 6.81 2.66 -3.07
N ILE A 97 6.71 1.74 -2.11
CA ILE A 97 5.51 1.51 -1.32
C ILE A 97 5.84 1.66 0.16
N SER A 98 4.97 2.31 0.91
CA SER A 98 5.14 2.51 2.36
C SER A 98 3.80 2.36 3.08
N ALA A 99 3.85 2.20 4.40
CA ALA A 99 2.67 2.13 5.25
C ALA A 99 2.85 2.98 6.51
N ARG A 100 1.75 3.53 7.00
CA ARG A 100 1.68 4.23 8.29
C ARG A 100 0.32 4.01 8.93
N ASN A 101 0.29 4.03 10.27
CA ASN A 101 -0.99 4.08 10.97
C ASN A 101 -1.62 5.48 10.88
N LEU A 102 -2.94 5.52 10.93
CA LEU A 102 -3.72 6.76 11.04
C LEU A 102 -3.95 7.11 12.52
N GLU A 103 -4.01 8.40 12.82
CA GLU A 103 -4.16 8.91 14.21
C GLU A 103 -5.43 8.40 14.91
N ARG A 104 -6.50 8.15 14.16
CA ARG A 104 -7.79 7.69 14.67
C ARG A 104 -7.99 6.17 14.52
N GLY A 105 -6.90 5.43 14.28
CA GLY A 105 -6.95 4.02 13.91
C GLY A 105 -7.08 3.82 12.40
N GLY A 106 -6.63 2.64 11.94
CA GLY A 106 -6.54 2.29 10.52
C GLY A 106 -5.11 2.30 9.98
N LEU A 107 -4.95 1.68 8.82
CA LEU A 107 -3.70 1.64 8.09
C LEU A 107 -3.83 2.45 6.79
N ALA A 108 -2.83 3.26 6.48
CA ALA A 108 -2.66 3.91 5.19
C ALA A 108 -1.45 3.31 4.48
N VAL A 109 -1.67 2.75 3.29
CA VAL A 109 -0.63 2.23 2.40
C VAL A 109 -0.49 3.17 1.21
N THR A 110 0.71 3.72 1.00
CA THR A 110 0.99 4.66 -0.09
C THR A 110 1.88 4.01 -1.13
N ILE A 111 1.41 3.98 -2.38
CA ILE A 111 2.16 3.61 -3.58
C ILE A 111 2.62 4.90 -4.27
N SER A 112 3.92 5.12 -4.34
CA SER A 112 4.53 6.22 -5.09
C SER A 112 5.09 5.70 -6.41
N LEU A 113 4.65 6.28 -7.54
CA LEU A 113 5.09 5.90 -8.88
C LEU A 113 5.66 7.10 -9.62
N PRO A 114 6.84 6.97 -10.26
CA PRO A 114 7.39 8.05 -11.05
C PRO A 114 6.49 8.35 -12.25
N VAL A 115 6.19 9.61 -12.48
CA VAL A 115 5.53 10.06 -13.71
C VAL A 115 6.61 10.40 -14.73
N ARG A 116 6.45 9.87 -15.94
CA ARG A 116 7.20 10.39 -17.09
C ARG A 116 6.52 11.66 -17.52
N GLU A 117 7.30 12.72 -17.72
CA GLU A 117 6.82 13.86 -18.50
C GLU A 117 6.37 13.32 -19.86
N CYS A 118 5.09 13.53 -20.17
CA CYS A 118 4.61 13.30 -21.52
C CYS A 118 5.30 14.37 -22.37
N ALA A 119 6.17 13.97 -23.28
CA ALA A 119 6.74 14.92 -24.23
C ALA A 119 5.56 15.58 -24.96
N ALA A 120 5.39 16.89 -24.76
CA ALA A 120 4.43 17.66 -25.52
C ALA A 120 4.82 17.51 -26.99
N GLY A 121 3.95 16.85 -27.77
CA GLY A 121 4.06 16.77 -29.21
C GLY A 121 3.75 18.11 -29.87
#